data_AF-A0AAW2X7T9-F1
#
_entry.id   AF-A0AAW2X7T9-F1
#
_cell.length_a   1.000
_cell.length_b   1.000
_cell.length_c   1.000
_cell.angle_alpha   90.00
_cell.angle_beta   90.00
_cell.angle_gamma   90.00
#
_symmetry.space_group_name_H-M   'P 1'
#
loop_
_entity.id
_entity.type
_entity.pdbx_description
1 polymer ?
#
loop_
_entity_poly.entity_id
_entity_poly.type
_entity_poly.pdbx_seq_one_letter_code
_entity_poly.pdbx_strand_id
1 'polypeptide(L)'
;MTRMMMMKNHFYLQHFLIHRVVQKTLTLKSYIIHRHNIVCALVALWPPVTHLPAPGSSPSSYFHTITKIGDAVSPEIYSSGMSKARVYTDVNVLRPREYWDYENLTVQWGK
;
A
#
# COMPACT_ATOMS: atom_id res chain seq x y z
N MET A 1 -14.52 45.38 -38.29
CA MET A 1 -13.16 44.79 -38.12
C MET A 1 -12.77 44.55 -36.65
N THR A 2 -13.21 45.37 -35.70
CA THR A 2 -12.89 45.29 -34.26
C THR A 2 -13.36 44.00 -33.56
N ARG A 3 -14.53 43.45 -33.94
CA ARG A 3 -15.13 42.28 -33.28
C ARG A 3 -14.33 40.97 -33.48
N MET A 4 -13.65 40.81 -34.62
CA MET A 4 -12.78 39.64 -34.88
C MET A 4 -11.44 39.73 -34.13
N MET A 5 -10.90 40.93 -33.93
CA MET A 5 -9.68 41.13 -33.11
C MET A 5 -9.93 40.81 -31.63
N MET A 6 -11.10 41.18 -31.10
CA MET A 6 -11.49 40.87 -29.71
C MET A 6 -11.63 39.37 -29.45
N MET A 7 -12.18 38.60 -30.41
CA MET A 7 -12.32 37.15 -30.27
C MET A 7 -10.98 36.41 -30.29
N LYS A 8 -10.02 36.86 -31.12
CA LYS A 8 -8.65 36.31 -31.10
C LYS A 8 -7.96 36.59 -29.78
N ASN A 9 -8.09 37.80 -29.25
CA ASN A 9 -7.47 38.17 -27.98
C ASN A 9 -8.03 37.36 -26.80
N HIS A 10 -9.34 37.10 -26.79
CA HIS A 10 -9.97 36.22 -25.81
C HIS A 10 -9.43 34.78 -25.91
N PHE A 11 -9.30 34.22 -27.12
CA PHE A 11 -8.78 32.87 -27.31
C PHE A 11 -7.31 32.72 -26.86
N TYR A 12 -6.47 33.72 -27.14
CA TYR A 12 -5.07 33.76 -26.68
C TYR A 12 -4.97 33.83 -25.15
N LEU A 13 -5.79 34.66 -24.51
CA LEU A 13 -5.81 34.78 -23.05
C LEU A 13 -6.30 33.49 -22.39
N GLN A 14 -7.34 32.85 -22.95
CA GLN A 14 -7.84 31.57 -22.45
C GLN A 14 -6.78 30.47 -22.55
N HIS A 15 -6.14 30.33 -23.72
CA HIS A 15 -5.08 29.34 -23.93
C HIS A 15 -3.87 29.58 -22.99
N PHE A 16 -3.50 30.84 -22.77
CA PHE A 16 -2.41 31.19 -21.86
C PHE A 16 -2.73 30.89 -20.39
N LEU A 17 -3.96 31.15 -19.95
CA LEU A 17 -4.42 30.83 -18.60
C LEU A 17 -4.46 29.32 -18.37
N ILE A 18 -4.99 28.55 -19.33
CA ILE A 18 -5.02 27.09 -19.28
C ILE A 18 -3.59 26.53 -19.21
N HIS A 19 -2.69 27.00 -20.06
CA HIS A 19 -1.28 26.57 -20.03
C HIS A 19 -0.63 26.89 -18.68
N ARG A 20 -0.87 28.07 -18.11
CA ARG A 20 -0.35 28.42 -16.77
C ARG A 20 -0.94 27.57 -15.64
N VAL A 21 -2.22 27.21 -15.69
CA VAL A 21 -2.87 26.32 -14.71
C VAL A 21 -2.32 24.90 -14.82
N VAL A 22 -2.17 24.37 -16.03
CA VAL A 22 -1.60 23.04 -16.27
C VAL A 22 -0.14 22.99 -15.79
N GLN A 23 0.68 23.99 -16.12
CA GLN A 23 2.07 24.07 -15.64
C GLN A 23 2.15 24.11 -14.11
N LYS A 24 1.31 24.91 -13.44
CA LYS A 24 1.26 24.98 -11.97
C LYS A 24 0.83 23.66 -11.31
N THR A 25 -0.11 22.93 -11.92
CA THR A 25 -0.55 21.64 -11.38
C THR A 25 0.48 20.54 -11.59
N LEU A 26 1.21 20.55 -12.71
CA LEU A 26 2.30 19.61 -12.98
C LEU A 26 3.49 19.82 -12.03
N THR A 27 3.88 21.07 -11.77
CA THR A 27 4.97 21.37 -10.84
C THR A 27 4.60 21.04 -9.40
N LEU A 28 3.35 21.31 -8.98
CA LEU A 28 2.87 20.95 -7.65
C LEU A 28 2.84 19.42 -7.45
N LYS A 29 2.35 18.66 -8.44
CA LYS A 29 2.35 17.19 -8.38
C LYS A 29 3.76 16.62 -8.29
N SER A 30 4.67 17.10 -9.14
CA SER A 30 6.08 16.69 -9.13
C SER A 30 6.75 16.96 -7.78
N TYR A 31 6.51 18.14 -7.21
CA TYR A 31 7.04 18.52 -5.90
C TYR A 31 6.51 17.64 -4.75
N ILE A 32 5.20 17.36 -4.73
CA ILE A 32 4.59 16.48 -3.72
C ILE A 32 5.18 15.07 -3.80
N ILE A 33 5.29 14.51 -5.00
CA ILE A 33 5.86 13.19 -5.23
C ILE A 33 7.32 13.15 -4.77
N HIS A 34 8.12 14.17 -5.12
CA HIS A 34 9.53 14.22 -4.74
C HIS A 34 9.69 14.32 -3.22
N ARG A 35 8.91 15.17 -2.54
CA ARG A 35 8.92 15.26 -1.08
C ARG A 35 8.51 13.96 -0.40
N HIS A 36 7.47 13.30 -0.90
CA HIS A 36 7.05 12.00 -0.36
C HIS A 36 8.16 10.96 -0.49
N ASN A 37 8.81 10.86 -1.66
CA ASN A 37 9.93 9.94 -1.87
C ASN A 37 11.11 10.24 -0.94
N ILE A 38 11.44 11.52 -0.71
CA ILE A 38 12.49 11.91 0.24
C ILE A 38 12.13 11.46 1.66
N VAL A 39 10.90 11.71 2.12
CA VAL A 39 10.46 11.28 3.45
C VAL A 39 10.52 9.76 3.58
N CYS A 40 10.06 9.01 2.59
CA CYS A 40 10.14 7.55 2.57
C CYS A 40 11.60 7.05 2.60
N ALA A 41 12.50 7.68 1.86
CA ALA A 41 13.92 7.35 1.88
C ALA A 41 14.53 7.59 3.27
N LEU A 42 14.20 8.72 3.93
CA LEU A 42 14.67 9.01 5.28
C LEU A 42 14.15 8.00 6.30
N VAL A 43 12.88 7.60 6.20
CA VAL A 43 12.28 6.56 7.07
C VAL A 43 12.94 5.20 6.83
N ALA A 44 13.24 4.85 5.58
CA ALA A 44 13.92 3.59 5.25
C ALA A 44 15.40 3.57 5.64
N LEU A 45 16.06 4.73 5.64
CA LEU A 45 17.47 4.87 6.05
C LEU A 45 17.64 4.99 7.57
N TRP A 46 16.57 5.22 8.33
CA TRP A 46 16.66 5.13 9.78
C TRP A 46 16.98 3.69 10.14
N PRO A 47 18.16 3.41 10.71
CA PRO A 47 18.50 2.06 11.10
C PRO A 47 17.41 1.59 12.06
N PRO A 48 16.85 0.38 11.86
CA PRO A 48 15.97 -0.19 12.86
C PRO A 48 16.79 -0.19 14.15
N VAL A 49 16.36 0.61 15.13
CA VAL A 49 16.97 0.65 16.45
C VAL A 49 17.08 -0.79 16.90
N THR A 50 18.32 -1.28 16.89
CA THR A 50 18.66 -2.66 17.15
C THR A 50 18.28 -2.93 18.59
N HIS A 51 17.10 -3.53 18.81
CA HIS A 51 16.83 -4.19 20.06
C HIS A 51 17.79 -5.39 20.12
N LEU A 52 18.91 -5.22 20.81
CA LEU A 52 19.85 -6.29 21.12
C LEU A 52 19.05 -7.47 21.70
N PRO A 53 19.06 -8.66 21.09
CA PRO A 53 18.49 -9.84 21.73
C PRO A 53 19.38 -10.19 22.92
N ALA A 54 18.78 -10.24 24.11
CA ALA A 54 19.42 -10.83 25.28
C ALA A 54 19.90 -12.26 24.94
N PRO A 55 21.10 -12.69 25.36
CA PRO A 55 21.53 -14.06 25.18
C PRO A 55 20.80 -14.94 26.19
N GLY A 56 19.72 -15.60 25.77
CA GLY A 56 19.08 -16.58 26.65
C GLY A 56 17.65 -16.94 26.30
N SER A 57 17.44 -17.64 25.18
CA SER A 57 16.37 -18.66 25.09
C SER A 57 16.53 -19.43 23.78
N SER A 58 17.15 -20.60 23.87
CA SER A 58 17.16 -21.60 22.79
C SER A 58 15.76 -22.18 22.58
N PRO A 59 15.20 -22.20 21.36
CA PRO A 59 14.22 -23.19 20.97
C PRO A 59 14.98 -24.36 20.37
N SER A 60 15.24 -25.36 21.21
CA SER A 60 15.57 -26.70 20.73
C SER A 60 14.41 -27.24 19.91
N SER A 61 14.76 -28.06 18.91
CA SER A 61 13.86 -28.93 18.15
C SER A 61 13.27 -28.35 16.85
N TYR A 62 14.16 -28.20 15.87
CA TYR A 62 13.85 -28.62 14.50
C TYR A 62 13.56 -30.12 14.52
N PHE A 63 12.31 -30.53 14.30
CA PHE A 63 12.05 -31.85 13.72
C PHE A 63 11.21 -31.72 12.46
N HIS A 64 11.95 -31.85 11.37
CA HIS A 64 11.52 -32.27 10.05
C HIS A 64 11.14 -33.76 10.12
N THR A 65 9.92 -34.12 9.73
CA THR A 65 9.61 -35.49 9.29
C THR A 65 8.71 -35.42 8.07
N ILE A 66 9.36 -35.22 6.92
CA ILE A 66 8.82 -35.58 5.63
C ILE A 66 8.72 -37.12 5.60
N THR A 67 7.52 -37.66 5.67
CA THR A 67 7.23 -39.04 5.28
C THR A 67 6.60 -39.05 3.89
N LYS A 68 7.46 -39.16 2.88
CA LYS A 68 7.46 -40.28 1.91
C LYS A 68 8.45 -40.00 0.79
N ILE A 69 9.37 -40.93 0.64
CA ILE A 69 10.33 -41.08 -0.45
C ILE A 69 9.55 -41.43 -1.72
N GLY A 70 9.83 -40.70 -2.81
CA GLY A 70 9.35 -40.96 -4.15
C GLY A 70 9.30 -39.67 -4.96
N ASP A 71 10.32 -39.48 -5.80
CA ASP A 71 10.42 -38.48 -6.89
C ASP A 71 11.07 -37.13 -6.52
N ALA A 72 12.32 -37.03 -6.96
CA ALA A 72 13.18 -35.86 -6.85
C ALA A 72 12.64 -34.69 -7.69
N VAL A 73 11.99 -33.73 -7.03
CA VAL A 73 11.87 -32.35 -7.53
C VAL A 73 12.37 -31.44 -6.43
N SER A 74 13.51 -30.81 -6.69
CA SER A 74 14.09 -29.77 -5.83
C SER A 74 13.13 -28.56 -5.79
N PRO A 75 12.57 -28.16 -4.63
CA PRO A 75 11.79 -26.95 -4.54
C PRO A 75 12.69 -25.82 -4.06
N GLU A 76 13.62 -25.39 -4.91
CA GLU A 76 14.13 -24.02 -4.79
C GLU A 76 13.12 -23.06 -5.43
N ILE A 77 12.81 -22.00 -4.70
CA ILE A 77 12.02 -20.81 -5.10
C ILE A 77 10.49 -20.93 -4.83
N TYR A 78 10.00 -20.03 -3.97
CA TYR A 78 8.61 -19.80 -3.52
C TYR A 78 8.09 -20.54 -2.27
N SER A 79 8.89 -20.65 -1.20
CA SER A 79 8.28 -20.51 0.14
C SER A 79 8.12 -19.03 0.46
N SER A 80 7.21 -18.35 -0.25
CA SER A 80 6.64 -17.11 0.29
C SER A 80 5.72 -17.54 1.42
N GLY A 81 6.29 -17.72 2.62
CA GLY A 81 5.54 -18.15 3.79
C GLY A 81 4.33 -17.26 3.97
N MET A 82 3.13 -17.86 4.06
CA MET A 82 1.92 -17.10 4.32
C MET A 82 2.06 -16.39 5.67
N SER A 83 1.88 -15.07 5.67
CA SER A 83 1.91 -14.30 6.91
C SER A 83 0.60 -14.45 7.69
N LYS A 84 0.70 -14.50 9.01
CA LYS A 84 -0.43 -14.49 9.94
C LYS A 84 -0.23 -13.32 10.91
N ALA A 85 -1.32 -12.70 11.37
CA ALA A 85 -1.21 -11.58 12.32
C ALA A 85 -0.46 -12.02 13.59
N ARG A 86 0.21 -11.08 14.28
CA ARG A 86 0.93 -11.41 15.53
C ARG A 86 0.00 -11.59 16.72
N VAL A 87 -1.13 -10.89 16.70
CA VAL A 87 -2.11 -10.85 17.79
C VAL A 87 -3.50 -10.84 17.15
N TYR A 88 -4.49 -11.42 17.84
CA TYR A 88 -5.89 -11.46 17.40
C TYR A 88 -6.13 -12.16 16.06
N THR A 89 -5.29 -13.14 15.73
CA THR A 89 -5.32 -13.86 14.46
C THR A 89 -6.64 -14.51 14.12
N ASP A 90 -7.30 -15.07 15.12
CA ASP A 90 -8.47 -15.93 14.95
C ASP A 90 -9.71 -15.32 15.62
N VAL A 91 -9.70 -14.01 15.90
CA VAL A 91 -10.83 -13.33 16.58
C VAL A 91 -12.12 -13.50 15.79
N ASN A 92 -12.08 -13.40 14.46
CA ASN A 92 -13.28 -13.56 13.64
C ASN A 92 -13.81 -15.00 13.63
N VAL A 93 -12.97 -15.99 13.92
CA VAL A 93 -13.37 -17.41 14.00
C VAL A 93 -14.17 -17.69 15.27
N LEU A 94 -13.87 -16.97 16.35
CA LEU A 94 -14.57 -17.11 17.64
C LEU A 94 -15.89 -16.33 17.70
N ARG A 95 -16.14 -15.44 16.73
CA ARG A 95 -17.33 -14.60 16.71
C ARG A 95 -18.43 -15.22 15.84
N PRO A 96 -19.71 -14.99 16.16
CA PRO A 96 -20.82 -15.36 15.30
C PRO A 96 -20.66 -14.77 13.89
N ARG A 97 -21.24 -15.42 12.88
CA ARG A 97 -21.12 -15.01 11.47
C ARG A 97 -21.63 -13.59 11.26
N GLU A 98 -22.69 -13.21 11.96
CA GLU A 98 -23.32 -11.89 11.90
C GLU A 98 -22.38 -10.73 12.26
N TYR A 99 -21.25 -11.01 12.93
CA TYR A 99 -20.24 -10.00 13.28
C TYR A 99 -19.34 -9.61 12.10
N TRP A 100 -18.97 -10.56 11.24
CA TRP A 100 -17.96 -10.35 10.19
C TRP A 100 -18.54 -10.50 8.77
N ASP A 101 -19.67 -11.17 8.62
CA ASP A 101 -20.34 -11.42 7.34
C ASP A 101 -21.27 -10.25 6.97
N TYR A 102 -20.64 -9.17 6.49
CA TYR A 102 -21.36 -7.99 6.04
C TYR A 102 -22.15 -8.20 4.75
N GLU A 103 -21.87 -9.25 3.96
CA GLU A 103 -22.59 -9.53 2.72
C GLU A 103 -24.06 -9.87 2.98
N ASN A 104 -24.34 -10.54 4.10
CA ASN A 104 -25.68 -10.91 4.52
C ASN A 104 -26.36 -9.87 5.44
N LEU A 105 -25.70 -8.73 5.70
CA LEU A 105 -26.25 -7.68 6.55
C LEU A 105 -27.31 -6.86 5.79
N THR A 106 -28.57 -6.94 6.22
CA THR A 106 -29.63 -6.06 5.71
C THR A 106 -29.56 -4.70 6.40
N VAL A 107 -29.16 -3.67 5.66
CA VAL A 107 -29.10 -2.30 6.18
C VAL A 107 -30.43 -1.57 5.96
N GLN A 108 -31.01 -1.07 7.05
CA GLN A 108 -32.14 -0.14 7.00
C GLN A 108 -31.62 1.27 6.82
N TRP A 109 -31.50 1.71 5.57
CA TRP A 109 -31.38 3.14 5.28
C TRP A 109 -32.73 3.79 5.63
N GLY A 110 -32.70 4.99 6.20
CA GLY A 110 -33.87 5.65 6.79
C GLY A 110 -35.16 5.63 5.94
N LYS A 111 -36.28 5.94 6.61
CA LYS A 111 -37.63 5.87 6.02
C LYS A 111 -37.88 6.96 4.97
#